data_AF-A0A3S0J620-F1
#
_entry.id   AF-A0A3S0J620-F1
#
_cell.length_a   1.000
_cell.length_b   1.000
_cell.length_c   1.000
_cell.angle_alpha   90.00
_cell.angle_beta   90.00
_cell.angle_gamma   90.00
#
_symmetry.space_group_name_H-M   'P 1'
#
loop_
_entity.id
_entity.type
_entity.pdbx_description
1 polymer ?
#
loop_
_entity_poly.entity_id
_entity_poly.type
_entity_poly.pdbx_seq_one_letter_code
_entity_poly.pdbx_strand_id
1 'polypeptide(L)'
;MKISPQIAEYAKILLEKDMAIDEVQNALEKKYKVSVSQYHIKKLQKEISEEIDDDEMEKVYQENKDKVKLRKEKQFLDKKHDRLLKELEVKEKALDLLEVAQRDD
;
A
#
# COMPACT_ATOMS: atom_id res chain seq x y z
N MET A 1 -4.58 -14.45 0.60
CA MET A 1 -4.38 -15.76 1.26
C MET A 1 -5.11 -15.74 2.60
N LYS A 2 -5.88 -16.78 2.93
CA LYS A 2 -6.53 -16.92 4.24
C LYS A 2 -5.59 -17.71 5.15
N ILE A 3 -5.31 -17.22 6.36
CA ILE A 3 -4.57 -17.98 7.38
C ILE A 3 -5.46 -19.14 7.84
N SER A 4 -4.89 -20.34 7.94
CA SER A 4 -5.62 -21.50 8.49
C SER A 4 -5.96 -21.25 9.97
N PRO A 5 -7.17 -21.60 10.44
CA PRO A 5 -7.55 -21.45 11.85
C PRO A 5 -6.52 -22.01 12.82
N GLN A 6 -5.89 -23.14 12.47
CA GLN A 6 -4.85 -23.81 13.26
C GLN A 6 -3.57 -22.96 13.42
N ILE A 7 -3.20 -22.19 12.38
CA ILE A 7 -2.04 -21.31 12.40
C ILE A 7 -2.36 -20.07 13.25
N ALA A 8 -3.57 -19.54 13.14
CA ALA A 8 -4.02 -18.41 13.94
C ALA A 8 -4.05 -18.76 15.43
N GLU A 9 -4.62 -19.92 15.79
CA GLU A 9 -4.69 -20.40 17.18
C GLU A 9 -3.30 -20.62 17.78
N TYR A 10 -2.38 -21.23 17.03
CA TYR A 10 -1.00 -21.38 17.49
C TYR A 10 -0.29 -20.04 17.66
N ALA A 11 -0.50 -19.08 16.76
CA ALA A 11 0.04 -17.73 16.90
C ALA A 11 -0.52 -17.01 18.12
N LYS A 12 -1.83 -17.15 18.41
CA LYS A 12 -2.45 -16.58 19.62
C LYS A 12 -1.80 -17.12 20.89
N ILE A 13 -1.62 -18.44 20.99
CA ILE A 13 -0.95 -19.09 22.14
C ILE A 13 0.47 -18.55 22.35
N LEU A 14 1.22 -18.26 21.27
CA LEU A 14 2.56 -17.71 21.39
C LEU A 14 2.54 -16.24 21.84
N LEU A 15 1.57 -15.45 21.34
CA LEU A 15 1.41 -14.05 21.70
C LEU A 15 0.90 -13.87 23.14
N GLU A 16 0.04 -14.76 23.64
CA GLU A 16 -0.37 -14.82 25.05
C GLU A 16 0.79 -15.15 26.00
N LYS A 17 1.89 -15.71 25.49
CA LYS A 17 3.13 -15.94 26.24
C LYS A 17 4.10 -14.77 26.15
N ASP A 18 3.63 -13.59 25.74
CA ASP A 18 4.41 -12.37 25.52
C ASP A 18 5.60 -12.55 24.55
N MET A 19 5.52 -13.51 23.63
CA MET A 19 6.56 -13.65 22.61
C MET A 19 6.54 -12.47 21.64
N ALA A 20 7.74 -12.00 21.26
CA ALA A 20 7.87 -10.95 20.27
C ALA A 20 7.35 -11.42 18.91
N ILE A 21 6.75 -10.49 18.14
CA ILE A 21 6.15 -10.77 16.83
C ILE A 21 7.12 -11.50 15.88
N ASP A 22 8.40 -11.13 15.89
CA ASP A 22 9.43 -11.75 15.05
C ASP A 22 9.71 -13.20 15.44
N GLU A 23 9.62 -13.52 16.73
CA GLU A 23 9.77 -14.89 17.23
C GLU A 23 8.55 -15.73 16.89
N VAL A 24 7.35 -15.16 17.00
CA VAL A 24 6.10 -15.80 16.57
C VAL A 24 6.15 -16.10 15.07
N GLN A 25 6.62 -15.15 14.26
CA GLN A 25 6.78 -15.35 12.82
C GLN A 25 7.74 -16.51 12.51
N ASN A 26 8.91 -16.53 13.15
CA ASN A 26 9.89 -17.59 12.99
C ASN A 26 9.37 -18.96 13.47
N ALA A 27 8.57 -18.98 14.54
CA ALA A 27 7.95 -20.21 15.06
C ALA A 27 6.89 -20.77 14.10
N LEU A 28 6.07 -19.89 13.50
CA LEU A 28 5.07 -20.28 12.49
C LEU A 28 5.74 -20.81 11.23
N GLU A 29 6.84 -20.17 10.79
CA GLU A 29 7.60 -20.63 9.63
C GLU A 29 8.27 -21.98 9.88
N LYS A 30 8.89 -22.19 11.05
CA LYS A 30 9.51 -23.48 11.41
C LYS A 30 8.49 -24.61 11.51
N LYS A 31 7.34 -24.37 12.11
CA LYS A 31 6.34 -25.41 12.39
C LYS A 31 5.44 -25.73 11.19
N TYR A 32 4.97 -24.70 10.50
CA TYR A 32 4.00 -24.85 9.40
C TYR A 32 4.61 -24.65 8.01
N LYS A 33 5.87 -24.23 7.90
CA LYS A 33 6.52 -23.87 6.62
C LYS A 33 5.75 -22.79 5.86
N VAL A 34 5.08 -21.89 6.60
CA VAL A 34 4.30 -20.77 6.06
C VAL A 34 4.91 -19.46 6.55
N SER A 35 5.13 -18.54 5.62
CA SER A 35 5.50 -17.16 5.94
C SER A 35 4.24 -16.35 6.24
N VAL A 36 4.07 -15.95 7.50
CA VAL A 36 2.98 -15.09 7.95
C VAL A 36 3.53 -13.68 8.13
N SER A 37 2.90 -12.68 7.53
CA SER A 37 3.37 -11.30 7.69
C SER A 37 3.14 -10.78 9.11
N GLN A 38 4.06 -9.94 9.60
CA GLN A 38 3.93 -9.27 10.90
C GLN A 38 2.58 -8.56 11.08
N TYR A 39 1.97 -8.05 10.00
CA TYR A 39 0.63 -7.45 10.03
C TYR A 39 -0.43 -8.41 10.58
N HIS A 40 -0.42 -9.68 10.16
CA HIS A 40 -1.39 -10.66 10.64
C HIS A 40 -1.13 -11.06 12.09
N ILE A 41 0.14 -11.17 12.49
CA ILE A 41 0.52 -11.49 13.86
C ILE A 41 0.14 -10.32 14.80
N LYS A 42 0.41 -9.07 14.39
CA LYS A 42 -0.06 -7.86 15.10
C LYS A 42 -1.57 -7.80 15.19
N LYS A 43 -2.29 -8.21 14.13
CA LYS A 43 -3.75 -8.29 14.17
C LYS A 43 -4.23 -9.31 15.22
N LEU A 44 -3.62 -10.48 15.28
CA LEU A 44 -3.93 -11.49 16.30
C LEU A 44 -3.54 -11.02 17.70
N GLN A 45 -2.41 -10.33 17.84
CA GLN A 45 -1.98 -9.73 19.10
C GLN A 45 -2.99 -8.68 19.57
N LYS A 46 -3.51 -7.87 18.63
CA LYS A 46 -4.55 -6.87 18.88
C LYS A 46 -5.89 -7.53 19.25
N GLU A 47 -6.25 -8.66 18.65
CA GLU A 47 -7.43 -9.45 19.04
C GLU A 47 -7.31 -10.05 20.45
N ILE A 48 -6.09 -10.29 20.94
CA ILE A 48 -5.82 -10.83 22.28
C ILE A 48 -5.72 -9.71 23.31
N SER A 49 -5.14 -8.57 22.94
CA SER A 49 -4.74 -7.55 23.90
C SER A 49 -5.91 -6.79 24.51
N GLU A 50 -6.92 -6.39 23.74
CA GLU A 50 -8.04 -5.55 24.21
C GLU A 50 -9.18 -5.70 23.16
N GLU A 51 -10.46 -5.87 23.46
CA GLU A 51 -11.32 -4.82 24.03
C GLU A 51 -10.89 -3.41 23.56
N ILE A 52 -10.75 -3.20 22.24
CA ILE A 52 -10.52 -1.86 21.65
C ILE A 52 -11.61 -1.54 20.64
N ASP A 53 -12.25 -0.40 20.92
CA ASP A 53 -13.26 0.32 20.16
C ASP A 53 -13.15 0.16 18.64
N ASP A 54 -14.17 -0.45 18.04
CA ASP A 54 -14.31 -0.61 16.59
C ASP A 54 -14.14 0.74 15.85
N ASP A 55 -14.48 1.85 16.52
CA ASP A 55 -14.35 3.21 16.02
C ASP A 55 -12.90 3.62 15.68
N GLU A 56 -11.91 3.12 16.42
CA GLU A 56 -10.51 3.45 16.16
C GLU A 56 -9.96 2.64 14.97
N MET A 57 -10.38 1.38 14.83
CA MET A 57 -10.09 0.56 13.67
C MET A 57 -10.77 1.08 12.39
N GLU A 58 -12.03 1.51 12.49
CA GLU A 58 -12.77 2.13 11.38
C GLU A 58 -12.08 3.44 10.93
N LYS A 59 -11.63 4.29 11.87
CA LYS A 59 -10.83 5.49 11.56
C LYS A 59 -9.54 5.17 10.82
N VAL A 60 -8.76 4.21 11.31
CA VAL A 60 -7.49 3.82 10.67
C VAL A 60 -7.75 3.20 9.29
N TYR A 61 -8.83 2.42 9.14
CA TYR A 61 -9.23 1.86 7.85
C TYR A 61 -9.64 2.95 6.86
N GLN A 62 -10.45 3.91 7.30
CA GLN A 62 -10.94 5.00 6.47
C GLN A 62 -9.81 5.95 6.06
N GLU A 63 -8.91 6.32 6.98
CA GLU A 63 -7.72 7.11 6.66
C GLU A 63 -6.84 6.42 5.62
N ASN A 64 -6.65 5.10 5.73
CA ASN A 64 -5.85 4.34 4.77
C ASN A 64 -6.53 4.25 3.39
N LYS A 65 -7.86 4.14 3.37
CA LYS A 65 -8.65 4.14 2.12
C LYS A 65 -8.52 5.48 1.39
N ASP A 66 -8.58 6.59 2.12
CA ASP A 66 -8.42 7.92 1.54
C ASP A 66 -6.99 8.16 1.02
N LYS A 67 -5.96 7.70 1.75
CA LYS A 67 -4.56 7.73 1.28
C LYS A 67 -4.37 6.95 -0.02
N VAL A 68 -5.03 5.81 -0.18
CA VAL A 68 -4.99 5.02 -1.42
C VAL A 68 -5.70 5.76 -2.57
N LYS A 69 -6.84 6.40 -2.29
CA LYS A 69 -7.55 7.22 -3.29
C LYS A 69 -6.69 8.38 -3.78
N LEU A 70 -6.09 9.14 -2.86
CA LEU A 70 -5.17 10.24 -3.16
C LEU A 70 -3.97 9.78 -4.00
N ARG A 71 -3.42 8.57 -3.74
CA ARG A 71 -2.32 8.01 -4.53
C ARG A 71 -2.74 7.73 -5.99
N LYS A 72 -3.95 7.23 -6.22
CA LYS A 72 -4.49 6.99 -7.57
C LYS A 72 -4.76 8.29 -8.31
N GLU A 73 -5.35 9.28 -7.62
CA GLU A 73 -5.60 10.62 -8.18
C GLU A 73 -4.28 11.30 -8.56
N LYS A 74 -3.25 11.22 -7.70
CA LYS A 74 -1.91 11.74 -8.03
C LYS A 74 -1.33 11.07 -9.27
N GLN A 75 -1.35 9.74 -9.35
CA GLN A 75 -0.86 9.02 -10.55
C GLN A 75 -1.62 9.41 -11.83
N PHE A 76 -2.92 9.70 -11.72
CA PHE A 76 -3.70 10.16 -12.85
C PHE A 76 -3.28 11.57 -13.29
N LEU A 77 -3.07 12.48 -12.34
CA LEU A 77 -2.61 13.84 -12.60
C LEU A 77 -1.20 13.85 -13.21
N ASP A 78 -0.28 13.04 -12.70
CA ASP A 78 1.09 12.91 -13.23
C ASP A 78 1.06 12.46 -14.70
N LYS A 79 0.26 11.43 -15.04
CA LYS A 79 0.10 10.97 -16.43
C LYS A 79 -0.51 12.03 -17.34
N LYS A 80 -1.47 12.80 -16.84
CA LYS A 80 -2.10 13.89 -17.60
C LYS A 80 -1.10 15.02 -17.85
N HIS A 81 -0.28 15.36 -16.87
CA HIS A 81 0.78 16.35 -16.99
C HIS A 81 1.81 15.95 -18.05
N ASP A 82 2.31 14.71 -18.01
CA ASP A 82 3.27 14.21 -19.00
C ASP A 82 2.72 14.27 -20.44
N ARG A 83 1.42 13.99 -20.59
CA ARG A 83 0.75 14.11 -21.89
C ARG A 83 0.71 15.57 -22.37
N LEU A 84 0.37 16.50 -21.49
CA LEU A 84 0.33 17.92 -21.83
C LEU A 84 1.71 18.47 -22.20
N LEU A 85 2.78 18.05 -21.49
CA LEU A 85 4.14 18.42 -21.84
C LEU A 85 4.52 17.96 -23.26
N LYS A 86 4.19 16.71 -23.62
CA LYS A 86 4.43 16.20 -24.97
C LYS A 86 3.64 16.96 -26.04
N GLU A 87 2.37 17.27 -25.77
CA GLU A 87 1.55 18.05 -26.69
C GLU A 87 2.09 19.47 -26.87
N LEU A 88 2.64 20.06 -25.81
CA LEU A 88 3.26 21.39 -25.85
C LEU A 88 4.57 21.36 -26.66
N GLU A 89 5.43 20.37 -26.42
CA GLU A 89 6.69 20.18 -27.18
C GLU A 89 6.43 20.02 -28.69
N VAL A 90 5.39 19.28 -29.07
CA VAL A 90 5.00 19.13 -30.48
C VAL A 90 4.55 20.47 -31.07
N LYS A 91 3.80 21.28 -30.32
CA LYS A 91 3.36 22.60 -30.77
C LYS A 91 4.51 23.59 -30.91
N GLU A 92 5.47 23.58 -29.98
CA GLU A 92 6.68 24.41 -30.05
C GLU A 92 7.49 24.07 -31.32
N LYS A 93 7.75 22.79 -31.59
CA LYS A 93 8.44 22.37 -32.82
C LYS A 93 7.68 22.74 -34.10
N ALA A 94 6.35 22.66 -34.09
CA ALA A 94 5.54 23.08 -35.22
C ALA A 94 5.63 24.59 -35.46
N LEU A 95 5.71 25.38 -34.38
CA LEU A 95 5.89 26.82 -34.47
C LEU A 95 7.28 27.18 -35.03
N ASP A 96 8.34 26.53 -34.55
CA ASP A 96 9.71 26.75 -35.04
C ASP A 96 9.81 26.47 -36.55
N LEU A 97 9.17 25.39 -37.03
CA LEU A 97 9.12 25.07 -38.46
C LEU A 97 8.41 26.15 -39.29
N LEU A 98 7.32 26.72 -38.75
CA LEU A 98 6.61 27.82 -39.39
C LEU A 98 7.43 29.12 -39.37
N GLU A 99 8.17 29.39 -38.31
CA GLU A 99 9.06 30.56 -38.22
C GLU A 99 10.21 30.47 -39.24
N VAL A 100 10.79 29.28 -39.43
CA VAL A 100 11.82 29.05 -40.47
C VAL A 100 11.22 29.24 -41.87
N ALA A 101 10.02 28.71 -42.12
CA ALA A 101 9.37 28.84 -43.43
C ALA A 101 8.98 30.29 -43.79
N GLN A 102 8.77 31.18 -42.81
CA GLN A 102 8.43 32.59 -43.04
C GLN A 102 9.65 33.50 -43.28
N ARG A 103 10.88 33.03 -43.05
CA ARG A 103 12.10 33.83 -43.25
C ARG A 103 12.72 33.71 -44.65
N ASP A 104 12.28 32.74 -45.44
CA ASP A 104 12.79 32.45 -46.79
C ASP A 104 11.96 33.13 -47.91
N ASP A 105 10.90 33.87 -47.57
CA ASP A 105 10.20 34.87 -48.43
C ASP A 105 10.68 36.30 -48.08
#